data_AF-A0A327NFL5-F1
#
_entry.id   AF-A0A327NFL5-F1
#
_cell.length_a   1.000
_cell.length_b   1.000
_cell.length_c   1.000
_cell.angle_alpha   90.00
_cell.angle_beta   90.00
_cell.angle_gamma   90.00
#
_symmetry.space_group_name_H-M   'P 1'
#
loop_
_entity.id
_entity.type
_entity.pdbx_description
1 polymer ?
#
loop_
_entity_poly.entity_id
_entity_poly.type
_entity_poly.pdbx_seq_one_letter_code
_entity_poly.pdbx_strand_id
1 'polypeptide(L)'
;METLQLEFHTLEEQAAILASIKNEEHRVQALLMMDGGGRVSEIRTVKWEACNFQKKVVTLQTSKQRGEDKKRTIPMSDRLYAAFDDLIKERQKENMPIKGYVFPSPKDPKKPIGRSAINMSLKRLGEKVPQAGKLKPHKLRHTAATNLAANGAKMVEIRDFLGHTDSRVTDIYTHANPEQLRSLINASAPKPTFWEKWKARLFPPKRNIINLLTPDTEFIFGRDRELKQIQGLVSRGISVLITGSIGVGKTHLLQSLNFEQRTLLIDDCSDFKSSLKAAILHICGDKETAASMLFATSDLKSVETKLSTTSLANLVQTLKDLTQQREYLLKIGNIDGITPRIVKVLEELKEHFTIIMTARSVKMEAASFAWNFTRVELKPLGRPDSLKMIYRLIGDLPVRDLDAVMTKLYETADGNPRKIRELCDRLRREPFINMDAATEVADAYLGRQVEEFDFSVILLVILVALCCYGIMAKRRVRRICSLLER
;
A
#
# COMPACT_ATOMS: atom_id res chain seq x y z
N MET A 1 -25.33 30.55 -40.03
CA MET A 1 -24.44 29.67 -39.24
C MET A 1 -25.33 28.86 -38.33
N GLU A 2 -25.56 27.59 -38.68
CA GLU A 2 -26.33 26.66 -37.84
C GLU A 2 -25.68 26.59 -36.46
N THR A 3 -26.44 26.97 -35.43
CA THR A 3 -26.08 26.71 -34.04
C THR A 3 -25.90 25.21 -33.89
N LEU A 4 -24.65 24.75 -33.75
CA LEU A 4 -24.33 23.38 -33.34
C LEU A 4 -25.02 23.15 -31.99
N GLN A 5 -26.23 22.58 -32.01
CA GLN A 5 -26.89 22.07 -30.82
C GLN A 5 -25.94 21.00 -30.27
N LEU A 6 -25.24 21.34 -29.19
CA LEU A 6 -24.35 20.41 -28.51
C LEU A 6 -25.22 19.27 -28.00
N GLU A 7 -25.24 18.14 -28.71
CA GLU A 7 -25.91 16.94 -28.22
C GLU A 7 -25.17 16.44 -26.97
N PHE A 8 -25.87 16.39 -25.85
CA PHE A 8 -25.44 15.75 -24.60
C PHE A 8 -26.52 14.78 -24.11
N HIS A 9 -26.18 13.94 -23.15
CA HIS A 9 -27.12 12.98 -22.57
C HIS A 9 -27.74 13.52 -21.28
N THR A 10 -29.07 13.45 -21.18
CA THR A 10 -29.80 13.77 -19.94
C THR A 10 -29.44 12.79 -18.81
N LEU A 11 -29.77 13.14 -17.56
CA LEU A 11 -29.48 12.25 -16.41
C LEU A 11 -30.19 10.89 -16.51
N GLU A 12 -31.41 10.89 -17.05
CA GLU A 12 -32.20 9.67 -17.29
C GLU A 12 -31.56 8.79 -18.36
N GLU A 13 -31.11 9.39 -19.47
CA GLU A 13 -30.36 8.67 -20.50
C GLU A 13 -29.05 8.10 -19.95
N GLN A 14 -28.30 8.88 -19.17
CA GLN A 14 -27.06 8.42 -18.53
C GLN A 14 -27.32 7.19 -17.64
N ALA A 15 -28.39 7.23 -16.83
CA ALA A 15 -28.78 6.10 -15.99
C ALA A 15 -29.15 4.86 -16.83
N ALA A 16 -29.94 5.05 -17.90
CA ALA A 16 -30.33 3.97 -18.80
C ALA A 16 -29.13 3.35 -19.54
N ILE A 17 -28.19 4.17 -19.99
CA ILE A 17 -26.93 3.71 -20.60
C ILE A 17 -26.16 2.82 -19.61
N LEU A 18 -25.92 3.30 -18.39
CA LEU A 18 -25.13 2.57 -17.39
C LEU A 18 -25.81 1.27 -16.92
N ALA A 19 -27.14 1.25 -16.86
CA ALA A 19 -27.92 0.05 -16.55
C ALA A 19 -27.85 -1.00 -17.66
N SER A 20 -27.72 -0.60 -18.93
CA SER A 20 -27.65 -1.51 -20.08
C SER A 20 -26.29 -2.23 -20.23
N ILE A 21 -25.24 -1.70 -19.59
CA ILE A 21 -23.89 -2.24 -19.69
C ILE A 21 -23.76 -3.46 -18.76
N LYS A 22 -23.43 -4.62 -19.33
CA LYS A 22 -23.18 -5.85 -18.54
C LYS A 22 -21.71 -6.13 -18.26
N ASN A 23 -20.81 -5.63 -19.11
CA ASN A 23 -19.38 -5.88 -19.01
C ASN A 23 -18.71 -4.72 -18.25
N GLU A 24 -17.93 -5.02 -17.22
CA GLU A 24 -17.37 -3.98 -16.34
C GLU A 24 -16.31 -3.13 -17.04
N GLU A 25 -15.53 -3.68 -17.97
CA GLU A 25 -14.59 -2.89 -18.77
C GLU A 25 -15.32 -1.81 -19.59
N HIS A 26 -16.43 -2.17 -20.24
CA HIS A 26 -17.26 -1.21 -20.96
C HIS A 26 -17.87 -0.16 -20.04
N ARG A 27 -18.23 -0.54 -18.79
CA ARG A 27 -18.79 0.39 -17.80
C ARG A 27 -17.74 1.41 -17.37
N VAL A 28 -16.52 0.96 -17.05
CA VAL A 28 -15.40 1.84 -16.72
C VAL A 28 -15.03 2.73 -17.91
N GLN A 29 -14.98 2.20 -19.13
CA GLN A 29 -14.72 3.01 -20.34
C GLN A 29 -15.76 4.12 -20.54
N ALA A 30 -17.05 3.80 -20.39
CA ALA A 30 -18.13 4.77 -20.53
C ALA A 30 -18.05 5.86 -19.45
N LEU A 31 -17.80 5.48 -18.19
CA LEU A 31 -17.68 6.41 -17.07
C LEU A 31 -16.42 7.29 -17.16
N LEU A 32 -15.28 6.76 -17.63
CA LEU A 32 -14.09 7.57 -17.90
C LEU A 32 -14.36 8.66 -18.95
N MET A 33 -15.28 8.44 -19.89
CA MET A 33 -15.71 9.47 -20.85
C MET A 33 -16.77 10.40 -20.27
N MET A 34 -17.80 9.83 -19.63
CA MET A 34 -19.00 10.52 -19.15
C MET A 34 -18.74 11.37 -17.90
N ASP A 35 -17.88 10.91 -17.01
CA ASP A 35 -17.56 11.57 -15.73
C ASP A 35 -16.17 12.16 -15.74
N GLY A 36 -15.23 11.45 -16.38
CA GLY A 36 -13.82 11.82 -16.45
C GLY A 36 -13.47 12.68 -17.66
N GLY A 37 -14.40 12.89 -18.61
CA GLY A 37 -14.13 13.65 -19.82
C GLY A 37 -12.96 13.10 -20.64
N GLY A 38 -12.60 11.82 -20.52
CA GLY A 38 -11.46 11.22 -21.19
C GLY A 38 -11.66 11.09 -22.71
N ARG A 39 -10.60 11.28 -23.50
CA ARG A 39 -10.63 10.96 -24.94
C ARG A 39 -10.41 9.46 -25.14
N VAL A 40 -10.98 8.87 -26.20
CA VAL A 40 -10.77 7.44 -26.54
C VAL A 40 -9.28 7.08 -26.62
N SER A 41 -8.47 7.99 -27.17
CA SER A 41 -7.02 7.82 -27.29
C SER A 41 -6.29 7.77 -25.95
N GLU A 42 -6.82 8.45 -24.95
CA GLU A 42 -6.25 8.51 -23.59
C GLU A 42 -6.74 7.30 -22.77
N ILE A 43 -8.04 7.00 -22.85
CA ILE A 43 -8.70 5.92 -22.11
C ILE A 43 -8.12 4.55 -22.49
N ARG A 44 -7.93 4.29 -23.79
CA ARG A 44 -7.38 3.00 -24.24
C ARG A 44 -5.98 2.73 -23.71
N THR A 45 -5.21 3.77 -23.39
CA THR A 45 -3.82 3.68 -22.94
C THR A 45 -3.68 3.79 -21.42
N VAL A 46 -4.78 3.91 -20.67
CA VAL A 46 -4.73 3.95 -19.20
C VAL A 46 -4.13 2.66 -18.68
N LYS A 47 -3.21 2.81 -17.73
CA LYS A 47 -2.59 1.70 -17.02
C LYS A 47 -3.00 1.73 -15.54
N TRP A 48 -2.95 0.58 -14.89
CA TRP A 48 -3.28 0.45 -13.46
C TRP A 48 -2.43 1.36 -12.58
N GLU A 49 -1.16 1.55 -12.94
CA GLU A 49 -0.21 2.42 -12.22
C GLU A 49 -0.58 3.91 -12.33
N ALA A 50 -1.41 4.29 -13.31
CA ALA A 50 -1.89 5.66 -13.47
C ALA A 50 -3.17 5.95 -12.64
N CYS A 51 -3.78 4.93 -12.05
CA CYS A 51 -4.97 5.03 -11.22
C CYS A 51 -4.59 5.10 -9.74
N ASN A 52 -4.74 6.27 -9.12
CA ASN A 52 -4.55 6.42 -7.68
C ASN A 52 -5.91 6.33 -6.99
N PHE A 53 -6.26 5.11 -6.57
CA PHE A 53 -7.54 4.83 -5.92
C PHE A 53 -7.69 5.45 -4.53
N GLN A 54 -6.59 5.68 -3.81
CA GLN A 54 -6.61 6.39 -2.53
C GLN A 54 -7.03 7.85 -2.70
N LYS A 55 -6.40 8.56 -3.65
CA LYS A 55 -6.73 9.95 -3.99
C LYS A 55 -7.99 10.05 -4.87
N LYS A 56 -8.54 8.92 -5.30
CA LYS A 56 -9.63 8.81 -6.29
C LYS A 56 -9.37 9.67 -7.52
N VAL A 57 -8.20 9.50 -8.12
CA VAL A 57 -7.82 10.21 -9.36
C VAL A 57 -7.21 9.25 -10.37
N VAL A 58 -7.44 9.52 -11.66
CA VAL A 58 -6.79 8.83 -12.79
C VAL A 58 -5.92 9.83 -13.53
N THR A 59 -4.68 9.45 -13.83
CA THR A 59 -3.80 10.25 -14.68
C THR A 59 -3.91 9.79 -16.13
N LEU A 60 -4.39 10.67 -17.01
CA LEU A 60 -4.51 10.44 -18.44
C LEU A 60 -3.30 11.03 -19.18
N GLN A 61 -2.75 10.27 -20.14
CA GLN A 61 -1.69 10.73 -21.03
C GLN A 61 -2.27 11.14 -22.38
N THR A 62 -2.06 12.39 -22.79
CA THR A 62 -2.53 12.88 -24.09
C THR A 62 -1.40 12.85 -25.12
N SER A 63 -1.64 12.22 -26.27
CA SER A 63 -0.67 12.09 -27.37
C SER A 63 -0.81 13.19 -28.43
N LYS A 64 -1.39 14.34 -28.06
CA LYS A 64 -1.72 15.42 -28.98
C LYS A 64 -0.75 16.61 -28.85
N GLN A 65 0.53 16.36 -29.11
CA GLN A 65 1.45 17.30 -29.76
C GLN A 65 2.75 16.56 -30.05
N ARG A 66 3.27 16.71 -31.27
CA ARG A 66 4.62 16.23 -31.64
C ARG A 66 5.61 16.86 -30.64
N GLY A 67 6.11 16.08 -29.68
CA GLY A 67 7.24 16.47 -28.82
C GLY A 67 7.04 16.33 -27.32
N GLU A 68 5.83 16.39 -26.76
CA GLU A 68 5.64 16.35 -25.30
C GLU A 68 4.39 15.55 -24.86
N ASP A 69 4.60 14.54 -24.01
CA ASP A 69 3.54 13.78 -23.35
C ASP A 69 2.92 14.61 -22.20
N LYS A 70 1.90 15.40 -22.52
CA LYS A 70 1.14 16.12 -21.48
C LYS A 70 0.26 15.15 -20.69
N LYS A 71 0.49 15.10 -19.38
CA LYS A 71 -0.32 14.35 -18.41
C LYS A 71 -1.37 15.28 -17.80
N ARG A 72 -2.58 14.78 -17.63
CA ARG A 72 -3.64 15.47 -16.87
C ARG A 72 -4.30 14.51 -15.90
N THR A 73 -4.64 15.01 -14.72
CA THR A 73 -5.27 14.20 -13.68
C THR A 73 -6.76 14.54 -13.63
N ILE A 74 -7.60 13.50 -13.63
CA ILE A 74 -9.06 13.63 -13.52
C ILE A 74 -9.53 12.96 -12.22
N PRO A 75 -10.49 13.54 -11.49
CA PRO A 75 -11.11 12.87 -10.36
C PRO A 75 -11.96 11.68 -10.81
N MET A 76 -12.00 10.65 -9.96
CA MET A 76 -12.95 9.55 -10.06
C MET A 76 -14.22 9.94 -9.31
N SER A 77 -15.35 9.96 -10.01
CA SER A 77 -16.66 10.00 -9.37
C SER A 77 -16.89 8.77 -8.51
N ASP A 78 -17.89 8.81 -7.62
CA ASP A 78 -18.21 7.67 -6.77
C ASP A 78 -18.67 6.46 -7.60
N ARG A 79 -19.40 6.70 -8.70
CA ARG A 79 -19.82 5.66 -9.64
C ARG A 79 -18.66 5.10 -10.47
N LEU A 80 -17.70 5.93 -10.87
CA LEU A 80 -16.49 5.47 -11.58
C LEU A 80 -15.59 4.65 -10.66
N TYR A 81 -15.44 5.09 -9.41
CA TYR A 81 -14.69 4.35 -8.41
C TYR A 81 -15.32 2.98 -8.14
N ALA A 82 -16.64 2.91 -7.98
CA ALA A 82 -17.36 1.64 -7.82
C ALA A 82 -17.18 0.71 -9.03
N ALA A 83 -17.26 1.24 -10.25
CA ALA A 83 -17.04 0.44 -11.46
C ALA A 83 -15.61 -0.12 -11.56
N PHE A 84 -14.60 0.64 -11.11
CA PHE A 84 -13.23 0.11 -11.00
C PHE A 84 -13.11 -1.00 -9.95
N ASP A 85 -13.78 -0.86 -8.81
CA ASP A 85 -13.80 -1.89 -7.76
C ASP A 85 -14.39 -3.21 -8.28
N ASP A 86 -15.51 -3.13 -9.02
CA ASP A 86 -16.16 -4.30 -9.60
C ASP A 86 -15.30 -4.95 -10.70
N LEU A 87 -14.66 -4.14 -11.56
CA LEU A 87 -13.72 -4.64 -12.56
C LEU A 87 -12.52 -5.36 -11.92
N ILE A 88 -12.00 -4.83 -10.80
CA ILE A 88 -10.89 -5.46 -10.07
C ILE A 88 -11.31 -6.81 -9.50
N LYS A 89 -12.51 -6.91 -8.90
CA LYS A 89 -13.03 -8.18 -8.39
C LYS A 89 -13.24 -9.20 -9.51
N GLU A 90 -13.76 -8.78 -10.65
CA GLU A 90 -13.93 -9.63 -11.83
C GLU A 90 -12.57 -10.21 -12.26
N ARG A 91 -11.54 -9.36 -12.40
CA ARG A 91 -10.19 -9.81 -12.75
C ARG A 91 -9.55 -10.72 -11.72
N GLN A 92 -9.74 -10.46 -10.43
CA GLN A 92 -9.24 -11.33 -9.37
C GLN A 92 -9.88 -12.71 -9.43
N LYS A 93 -11.20 -12.79 -9.68
CA LYS A 93 -11.89 -14.07 -9.89
C LYS A 93 -11.34 -14.84 -11.09
N GLU A 94 -10.94 -14.13 -12.14
CA GLU A 94 -10.35 -14.69 -13.35
C GLU A 94 -8.83 -14.92 -13.25
N ASN A 95 -8.21 -14.71 -12.09
CA ASN A 95 -6.76 -14.77 -11.87
C ASN A 95 -5.94 -13.88 -12.84
N MET A 96 -6.52 -12.77 -13.32
CA MET A 96 -5.82 -11.82 -14.17
C MET A 96 -4.99 -10.83 -13.34
N PRO A 97 -3.74 -10.55 -13.74
CA PRO A 97 -2.89 -9.61 -13.02
C PRO A 97 -3.41 -8.17 -13.15
N ILE A 98 -3.37 -7.43 -12.05
CA ILE A 98 -3.74 -6.00 -12.00
C ILE A 98 -2.47 -5.16 -12.24
N LYS A 99 -1.89 -5.32 -13.43
CA LYS A 99 -0.64 -4.67 -13.85
C LYS A 99 -0.68 -4.30 -15.32
N GLY A 100 -0.06 -3.19 -15.71
CA GLY A 100 -0.05 -2.73 -17.11
C GLY A 100 -1.39 -2.11 -17.54
N TYR A 101 -1.85 -2.35 -18.77
CA TYR A 101 -3.04 -1.69 -19.31
C TYR A 101 -4.33 -2.10 -18.58
N VAL A 102 -5.15 -1.10 -18.25
CA VAL A 102 -6.52 -1.34 -17.72
C VAL A 102 -7.38 -2.00 -18.78
N PHE A 103 -7.19 -1.68 -20.06
CA PHE A 103 -7.92 -2.29 -21.18
C PHE A 103 -6.93 -2.93 -22.17
N PRO A 104 -6.45 -4.16 -21.90
CA PRO A 104 -5.52 -4.85 -22.78
C PRO A 104 -6.21 -5.27 -24.09
N SER A 105 -5.44 -5.42 -25.15
CA SER A 105 -5.93 -6.00 -26.41
C SER A 105 -6.17 -7.50 -26.23
N PRO A 106 -7.32 -8.05 -26.69
CA PRO A 106 -7.57 -9.49 -26.65
C PRO A 106 -6.52 -10.34 -27.37
N LYS A 107 -5.79 -9.75 -28.34
CA LYS A 107 -4.74 -10.44 -29.11
C LYS A 107 -3.36 -10.38 -28.45
N ASP A 108 -3.09 -9.34 -27.65
CA ASP A 108 -1.77 -9.08 -27.06
C ASP A 108 -1.94 -8.25 -25.78
N PRO A 109 -1.80 -8.88 -24.59
CA PRO A 109 -1.94 -8.20 -23.30
C PRO A 109 -0.96 -7.04 -23.09
N LYS A 110 0.16 -6.99 -23.83
CA LYS A 110 1.15 -5.90 -23.75
C LYS A 110 0.73 -4.66 -24.56
N LYS A 111 -0.38 -4.71 -25.30
CA LYS A 111 -0.87 -3.61 -26.13
C LYS A 111 -2.25 -3.13 -25.66
N PRO A 112 -2.56 -1.83 -25.82
CA PRO A 112 -3.87 -1.30 -25.48
C PRO A 112 -4.94 -1.75 -26.49
N ILE A 113 -6.19 -1.90 -26.02
CA ILE A 113 -7.37 -2.16 -26.86
C ILE A 113 -7.46 -1.18 -28.06
N GLY A 114 -7.95 -1.65 -29.20
CA GLY A 114 -8.11 -0.83 -30.41
C GLY A 114 -9.16 0.28 -30.24
N ARG A 115 -8.95 1.45 -30.85
CA ARG A 115 -9.93 2.56 -30.86
C ARG A 115 -11.28 2.13 -31.47
N SER A 116 -11.24 1.32 -32.52
CA SER A 116 -12.44 0.80 -33.19
C SER A 116 -13.26 -0.11 -32.29
N ALA A 117 -12.63 -0.89 -31.40
CA ALA A 117 -13.33 -1.77 -30.47
C ALA A 117 -14.16 -0.98 -29.45
N ILE A 118 -13.59 0.09 -28.87
CA ILE A 118 -14.32 0.99 -27.97
C ILE A 118 -15.47 1.71 -28.70
N ASN A 119 -15.23 2.19 -29.93
CA ASN A 119 -16.30 2.82 -30.71
C ASN A 119 -17.43 1.84 -31.04
N MET A 120 -17.10 0.58 -31.32
CA MET A 120 -18.07 -0.46 -31.65
C MET A 120 -18.85 -0.91 -30.40
N SER A 121 -18.21 -1.01 -29.23
CA SER A 121 -18.90 -1.31 -27.98
C SER A 121 -19.92 -0.22 -27.65
N LEU A 122 -19.54 1.06 -27.76
CA LEU A 122 -20.45 2.19 -27.57
C LEU A 122 -21.59 2.21 -28.59
N LYS A 123 -21.32 1.94 -29.87
CA LYS A 123 -22.37 1.87 -30.91
C LYS A 123 -23.42 0.80 -30.55
N ARG A 124 -22.97 -0.41 -30.20
CA ARG A 124 -23.85 -1.52 -29.80
C ARG A 124 -24.65 -1.21 -28.52
N LEU A 125 -24.08 -0.44 -27.60
CA LEU A 125 -24.81 0.03 -26.42
C LEU A 125 -25.90 1.04 -26.79
N GLY A 126 -25.62 1.97 -27.71
CA GLY A 126 -26.61 2.93 -28.21
C GLY A 126 -27.79 2.26 -28.92
N GLU A 127 -27.54 1.18 -29.66
CA GLU A 127 -28.59 0.37 -30.29
C GLU A 127 -29.53 -0.30 -29.26
N LYS A 128 -29.05 -0.55 -28.03
CA LYS A 128 -29.84 -1.17 -26.95
C LYS A 128 -30.61 -0.17 -26.09
N VAL A 129 -30.29 1.12 -26.21
CA VAL A 129 -30.91 2.20 -25.42
C VAL A 129 -31.44 3.25 -26.40
N PRO A 130 -32.60 2.99 -27.04
CA PRO A 130 -33.14 3.86 -28.10
C PRO A 130 -33.28 5.33 -27.68
N GLN A 131 -33.66 5.56 -26.42
CA GLN A 131 -33.82 6.87 -25.81
C GLN A 131 -32.51 7.68 -25.67
N ALA A 132 -31.34 7.02 -25.65
CA ALA A 132 -30.05 7.70 -25.62
C ALA A 132 -29.54 8.07 -27.03
N GLY A 133 -30.18 7.55 -28.09
CA GLY A 133 -29.75 7.75 -29.47
C GLY A 133 -28.33 7.24 -29.75
N LYS A 134 -27.65 7.86 -30.73
CA LYS A 134 -26.31 7.41 -31.17
C LYS A 134 -25.25 7.73 -30.10
N LEU A 135 -24.85 6.70 -29.35
CA LEU A 135 -23.72 6.78 -28.42
C LEU A 135 -22.39 6.94 -29.16
N LYS A 136 -21.75 8.10 -28.97
CA LYS A 136 -20.42 8.41 -29.50
C LYS A 136 -19.51 8.90 -28.37
N PRO A 137 -18.20 8.60 -28.41
CA PRO A 137 -17.26 9.05 -27.39
C PRO A 137 -17.27 10.57 -27.14
N HIS A 138 -17.38 11.35 -28.22
CA HIS A 138 -17.45 12.81 -28.12
C HIS A 138 -18.72 13.27 -27.39
N LYS A 139 -19.87 12.61 -27.62
CA LYS A 139 -21.13 12.93 -26.94
C LYS A 139 -21.04 12.68 -25.44
N LEU A 140 -20.48 11.54 -25.02
CA LEU A 140 -20.22 11.23 -23.60
C LEU A 140 -19.29 12.26 -22.95
N ARG A 141 -18.24 12.68 -23.65
CA ARG A 141 -17.34 13.73 -23.16
C ARG A 141 -18.01 15.10 -23.06
N HIS A 142 -18.90 15.44 -24.01
CA HIS A 142 -19.70 16.68 -23.93
C HIS A 142 -20.66 16.63 -22.75
N THR A 143 -21.27 15.48 -22.46
CA THR A 143 -22.07 15.27 -21.24
C THR A 143 -21.27 15.61 -19.98
N ALA A 144 -20.00 15.21 -19.88
CA ALA A 144 -19.14 15.55 -18.74
C ALA A 144 -18.99 17.08 -18.56
N ALA A 145 -18.75 17.79 -19.67
CA ALA A 145 -18.57 19.24 -19.68
C ALA A 145 -19.86 19.97 -19.29
N THR A 146 -21.00 19.57 -19.86
CA THR A 146 -22.32 20.14 -19.58
C THR A 146 -22.73 19.89 -18.14
N ASN A 147 -22.50 18.68 -17.61
CA ASN A 147 -22.77 18.35 -16.21
C ASN A 147 -21.97 19.22 -15.24
N LEU A 148 -20.68 19.44 -15.52
CA LEU A 148 -19.84 20.34 -14.71
C LEU A 148 -20.33 21.78 -14.76
N ALA A 149 -20.66 22.28 -15.96
CA ALA A 149 -21.20 23.63 -16.15
C ALA A 149 -22.53 23.82 -15.40
N ALA A 150 -23.45 22.84 -15.51
CA ALA A 150 -24.76 22.88 -14.86
C ALA A 150 -24.65 22.90 -13.32
N ASN A 151 -23.58 22.33 -12.76
CA ASN A 151 -23.31 22.34 -11.32
C ASN A 151 -22.44 23.52 -10.86
N GLY A 152 -22.16 24.48 -11.73
CA GLY A 152 -21.47 25.73 -11.37
C GLY A 152 -19.95 25.69 -11.46
N ALA A 153 -19.36 24.71 -12.16
CA ALA A 153 -17.93 24.74 -12.48
C ALA A 153 -17.60 25.93 -13.38
N LYS A 154 -16.48 26.61 -13.11
CA LYS A 154 -16.04 27.73 -13.95
C LYS A 154 -15.56 27.22 -15.31
N MET A 155 -15.75 27.99 -16.38
CA MET A 155 -15.33 27.60 -17.73
C MET A 155 -13.83 27.27 -17.84
N VAL A 156 -12.99 27.94 -17.03
CA VAL A 156 -11.55 27.65 -16.93
C VAL A 156 -11.31 26.26 -16.35
N GLU A 157 -12.01 25.91 -15.26
CA GLU A 157 -11.93 24.60 -14.61
C GLU A 157 -12.39 23.48 -15.55
N ILE A 158 -13.46 23.72 -16.32
CA ILE A 158 -13.97 22.77 -17.33
C ILE A 158 -12.95 22.59 -18.47
N ARG A 159 -12.34 23.69 -18.95
CA ARG A 159 -11.34 23.66 -20.02
C ARG A 159 -10.10 22.86 -19.60
N ASP A 160 -9.63 23.08 -18.38
CA ASP A 160 -8.48 22.39 -17.79
C ASP A 160 -8.81 20.91 -17.55
N PHE A 161 -9.99 20.63 -16.98
CA PHE A 161 -10.53 19.28 -16.79
C PHE A 161 -10.64 18.51 -18.11
N LEU A 162 -10.92 19.20 -19.23
CA LEU A 162 -10.97 18.63 -20.58
C LEU A 162 -9.60 18.64 -21.31
N GLY A 163 -8.59 19.33 -20.79
CA GLY A 163 -7.25 19.40 -21.39
C GLY A 163 -7.28 20.04 -22.78
N HIS A 164 -7.87 21.24 -22.89
CA HIS A 164 -7.79 22.10 -24.07
C HIS A 164 -6.73 23.18 -23.83
N THR A 165 -5.55 23.04 -24.46
CA THR A 165 -4.49 24.06 -24.45
C THR A 165 -4.70 25.02 -25.62
N ASP A 166 -5.30 26.18 -25.36
CA ASP A 166 -5.22 27.32 -26.29
C ASP A 166 -4.63 28.51 -25.52
N SER A 167 -3.48 29.00 -25.98
CA SER A 167 -2.51 29.85 -25.27
C SER A 167 -2.88 31.34 -25.25
N ARG A 168 -4.18 31.69 -25.20
CA ARG A 168 -4.64 33.10 -25.28
C ARG A 168 -5.33 33.66 -24.05
N VAL A 169 -5.44 32.90 -22.96
CA VAL A 169 -5.93 33.46 -21.69
C VAL A 169 -4.97 33.05 -20.58
N THR A 170 -4.21 34.06 -20.15
CA THR A 170 -3.11 34.13 -19.19
C THR A 170 -3.27 33.32 -17.90
N ASP A 171 -2.10 32.84 -17.44
CA ASP A 171 -1.77 32.01 -16.27
C ASP A 171 -2.06 32.61 -14.88
N ILE A 172 -3.24 33.18 -14.65
CA ILE A 172 -3.57 33.69 -13.31
C ILE A 172 -4.95 33.19 -12.87
N TYR A 173 -4.90 32.33 -11.85
CA TYR A 173 -5.98 31.70 -11.06
C TYR A 173 -6.51 30.33 -11.51
N THR A 174 -6.50 29.42 -10.52
CA THR A 174 -7.28 28.18 -10.37
C THR A 174 -6.87 26.96 -11.20
N HIS A 175 -5.81 26.26 -10.77
CA HIS A 175 -5.82 24.80 -10.88
C HIS A 175 -7.04 24.27 -10.12
N ALA A 176 -7.99 23.67 -10.83
CA ALA A 176 -9.19 23.13 -10.22
C ALA A 176 -8.83 22.03 -9.20
N ASN A 177 -9.26 22.18 -7.95
CA ASN A 177 -9.07 21.16 -6.92
C ASN A 177 -9.81 19.87 -7.35
N PRO A 178 -9.13 18.71 -7.49
CA PRO A 178 -9.76 17.45 -7.86
C PRO A 178 -10.95 17.05 -6.97
N GLU A 179 -10.92 17.39 -5.67
CA GLU A 179 -12.02 17.11 -4.75
C GLU A 179 -13.25 17.95 -5.03
N GLN A 180 -13.05 19.24 -5.33
CA GLN A 180 -14.13 20.15 -5.72
C GLN A 180 -14.76 19.66 -7.02
N LEU A 181 -13.96 19.36 -8.05
CA LEU A 181 -14.47 18.80 -9.31
C LEU A 181 -15.20 17.47 -9.09
N ARG A 182 -14.70 16.59 -8.23
CA ARG A 182 -15.38 15.34 -7.87
C ARG A 182 -16.74 15.58 -7.26
N SER A 183 -16.85 16.55 -6.34
CA SER A 183 -18.13 16.90 -5.71
C SER A 183 -19.15 17.39 -6.74
N LEU A 184 -18.72 18.19 -7.72
CA LEU A 184 -19.54 18.70 -8.81
C LEU A 184 -19.97 17.57 -9.77
N ILE A 185 -19.08 16.62 -10.08
CA ILE A 185 -19.41 15.45 -10.89
C ILE A 185 -20.41 14.55 -10.15
N ASN A 186 -20.19 14.30 -8.86
CA ASN A 186 -21.10 13.49 -8.06
C ASN A 186 -22.50 14.13 -7.93
N ALA A 187 -22.60 15.46 -7.89
CA ALA A 187 -23.87 16.17 -7.89
C ALA A 187 -24.66 15.97 -9.20
N SER A 188 -23.96 15.73 -10.32
CA SER A 188 -24.58 15.37 -11.62
C SER A 188 -24.90 13.89 -11.78
N ALA A 189 -24.58 13.02 -10.81
CA ALA A 189 -24.96 11.62 -10.91
C ALA A 189 -26.47 11.45 -10.64
N PRO A 190 -27.16 10.49 -11.29
CA PRO A 190 -28.55 10.18 -10.98
C PRO A 190 -28.67 9.86 -9.49
N LYS A 191 -29.56 10.57 -8.79
CA LYS A 191 -29.76 10.41 -7.35
C LYS A 191 -30.42 9.06 -7.07
N PRO A 192 -30.00 8.34 -6.02
CA PRO A 192 -30.65 7.08 -5.66
C PRO A 192 -32.12 7.34 -5.30
N THR A 193 -32.98 6.45 -5.75
CA THR A 193 -34.42 6.48 -5.45
C THR A 193 -34.66 6.31 -3.95
N PHE A 194 -35.87 6.67 -3.49
CA PHE A 194 -36.25 6.54 -2.07
C PHE A 194 -36.00 5.12 -1.54
N TRP A 195 -36.37 4.10 -2.30
CA TRP A 195 -36.15 2.69 -1.97
C TRP A 195 -34.66 2.31 -1.91
N GLU A 196 -33.83 2.85 -2.79
CA GLU A 196 -32.37 2.62 -2.75
C GLU A 196 -31.72 3.31 -1.55
N LYS A 197 -32.17 4.51 -1.19
CA LYS A 197 -31.73 5.20 0.04
C LYS A 197 -32.14 4.43 1.29
N TRP A 198 -33.36 3.91 1.31
CA TRP A 198 -33.89 3.13 2.42
C TRP A 198 -33.17 1.79 2.55
N LYS A 199 -32.94 1.08 1.43
CA LYS A 199 -32.15 -0.14 1.37
C LYS A 199 -30.69 0.09 1.78
N ALA A 200 -30.06 1.18 1.34
CA ALA A 200 -28.70 1.55 1.75
C ALA A 200 -28.60 1.96 3.23
N ARG A 201 -29.71 2.40 3.84
CA ARG A 201 -29.77 2.69 5.28
C ARG A 201 -29.88 1.43 6.13
N LEU A 202 -30.62 0.43 5.65
CA LEU A 202 -30.77 -0.88 6.33
C LEU A 202 -29.60 -1.82 6.04
N PHE A 203 -29.02 -1.74 4.84
CA PHE A 203 -27.90 -2.53 4.38
C PHE A 203 -26.88 -1.58 3.74
N PRO A 204 -26.01 -0.92 4.53
CA PRO A 204 -24.99 -0.05 3.97
C PRO A 204 -24.11 -0.87 3.01
N PRO A 205 -23.96 -0.44 1.74
CA PRO A 205 -23.07 -1.14 0.83
C PRO A 205 -21.66 -1.10 1.44
N LYS A 206 -21.01 -2.27 1.54
CA LYS A 206 -19.61 -2.33 1.92
C LYS A 206 -18.82 -1.47 0.94
N ARG A 207 -18.37 -0.30 1.37
CA ARG A 207 -17.45 0.54 0.61
C ARG A 207 -16.12 -0.22 0.58
N ASN A 208 -15.87 -0.99 -0.46
CA ASN A 208 -14.56 -1.59 -0.61
C ASN A 208 -13.60 -0.45 -0.96
N ILE A 209 -12.65 -0.23 -0.06
CA ILE A 209 -11.48 0.56 -0.39
C ILE A 209 -10.70 -0.31 -1.37
N ILE A 210 -10.51 0.17 -2.60
CA ILE A 210 -9.66 -0.45 -3.58
C ILE A 210 -8.24 -0.29 -3.03
N ASN A 211 -7.84 -1.23 -2.19
CA ASN A 211 -6.47 -1.44 -1.78
C ASN A 211 -5.74 -2.18 -2.90
N LEU A 212 -5.72 -1.56 -4.07
CA LEU A 212 -4.55 -1.71 -4.91
C LEU A 212 -3.47 -1.00 -4.14
N LEU A 213 -2.69 -1.79 -3.41
CA LEU A 213 -1.43 -1.37 -2.84
C LEU A 213 -0.65 -0.68 -3.97
N THR A 214 -0.80 0.64 -4.13
CA THR A 214 0.37 1.47 -4.38
C THR A 214 1.34 0.99 -3.32
N PRO A 215 2.52 0.47 -3.68
CA PRO A 215 3.46 -0.03 -2.70
C PRO A 215 3.58 1.05 -1.62
N ASP A 216 3.09 0.75 -0.41
CA ASP A 216 3.13 1.67 0.74
C ASP A 216 4.58 2.08 1.05
N THR A 217 5.54 1.42 0.40
CA THR A 217 6.99 1.61 0.43
C THR A 217 7.50 2.91 -0.18
N GLU A 218 6.72 3.69 -0.93
CA GLU A 218 7.28 4.89 -1.59
C GLU A 218 7.40 6.13 -0.70
N PHE A 219 6.64 6.24 0.39
CA PHE A 219 6.64 7.46 1.21
C PHE A 219 7.23 7.26 2.59
N ILE A 220 8.29 8.01 2.86
CA ILE A 220 8.94 8.11 4.16
C ILE A 220 8.63 9.51 4.71
N PHE A 221 8.09 9.58 5.92
CA PHE A 221 7.76 10.86 6.56
C PHE A 221 8.89 11.28 7.49
N GLY A 222 9.42 12.49 7.33
CA GLY A 222 10.30 13.11 8.32
C GLY A 222 11.62 12.40 8.60
N ARG A 223 12.08 11.49 7.72
CA ARG A 223 13.35 10.75 7.88
C ARG A 223 14.44 11.18 6.90
N ASP A 224 14.31 12.35 6.29
CA ASP A 224 15.25 12.81 5.27
C ASP A 224 16.69 12.89 5.81
N ARG A 225 16.85 13.27 7.08
CA ARG A 225 18.15 13.35 7.74
C ARG A 225 18.76 11.97 7.95
N GLU A 226 17.99 11.03 8.51
CA GLU A 226 18.43 9.66 8.76
C GLU A 226 18.73 8.93 7.46
N LEU A 227 17.92 9.13 6.41
CA LEU A 227 18.17 8.60 5.07
C LEU A 227 19.51 9.08 4.52
N LYS A 228 19.75 10.40 4.50
CA LYS A 228 21.01 10.98 4.02
C LYS A 228 22.20 10.50 4.84
N GLN A 229 22.04 10.38 6.16
CA GLN A 229 23.08 9.87 7.05
C GLN A 229 23.42 8.40 6.73
N ILE A 230 22.42 7.53 6.64
CA ILE A 230 22.62 6.11 6.36
C ILE A 230 23.21 5.92 4.96
N GLN A 231 22.69 6.65 3.96
CA GLN A 231 23.23 6.61 2.60
C GLN A 231 24.69 7.06 2.55
N GLY A 232 25.03 8.16 3.24
CA GLY A 232 26.40 8.64 3.35
C GLY A 232 27.35 7.63 4.01
N LEU A 233 26.93 6.97 5.09
CA LEU A 233 27.73 5.96 5.78
C LEU A 233 27.96 4.71 4.90
N VAL A 234 26.89 4.20 4.29
CA VAL A 234 26.95 2.98 3.47
C VAL A 234 27.74 3.21 2.19
N SER A 235 27.66 4.39 1.58
CA SER A 235 28.49 4.76 0.42
C SER A 235 30.00 4.74 0.72
N ARG A 236 30.38 4.88 2.00
CA ARG A 236 31.77 4.77 2.48
C ARG A 236 32.13 3.34 2.92
N GLY A 237 31.23 2.36 2.73
CA GLY A 237 31.40 0.98 3.17
C GLY A 237 31.32 0.80 4.69
N ILE A 238 30.67 1.72 5.40
CA ILE A 238 30.50 1.64 6.86
C ILE A 238 29.19 0.91 7.16
N SER A 239 29.28 -0.15 7.96
CA SER A 239 28.12 -0.92 8.42
C SER A 239 27.31 -0.14 9.47
N VAL A 240 25.98 -0.24 9.38
CA VAL A 240 25.04 0.60 10.14
C VAL A 240 24.07 -0.25 10.94
N LEU A 241 23.86 0.11 12.20
CA LEU A 241 22.87 -0.49 13.08
C LEU A 241 21.76 0.53 13.40
N ILE A 242 20.56 0.24 12.90
CA ILE A 242 19.37 1.06 13.12
C ILE A 242 18.65 0.57 14.39
N THR A 243 18.57 1.42 15.40
CA THR A 243 17.90 1.11 16.68
C THR A 243 16.67 1.97 16.87
N GLY A 244 15.71 1.54 17.70
CA GLY A 244 14.55 2.35 18.04
C GLY A 244 13.42 1.53 18.62
N SER A 245 12.44 2.17 19.26
CA SER A 245 11.31 1.49 19.90
C SER A 245 10.40 0.78 18.89
N ILE A 246 9.42 0.01 19.41
CA ILE A 246 8.49 -0.75 18.57
C ILE A 246 7.64 0.22 17.74
N GLY A 247 7.49 -0.05 16.45
CA GLY A 247 6.58 0.71 15.59
C GLY A 247 7.11 2.03 15.03
N VAL A 248 8.34 2.45 15.35
CA VAL A 248 8.95 3.71 14.85
C VAL A 248 9.27 3.74 13.34
N GLY A 249 9.08 2.61 12.63
CA GLY A 249 9.29 2.51 11.19
C GLY A 249 10.66 1.96 10.75
N LYS A 250 11.37 1.21 11.59
CA LYS A 250 12.70 0.63 11.26
C LYS A 250 12.70 -0.20 9.98
N THR A 251 11.80 -1.19 9.88
CA THR A 251 11.67 -2.08 8.71
C THR A 251 11.30 -1.29 7.45
N HIS A 252 10.38 -0.34 7.60
CA HIS A 252 9.96 0.55 6.51
C HIS A 252 11.14 1.37 5.96
N LEU A 253 11.95 1.94 6.86
CA LEU A 253 13.16 2.69 6.48
C LEU A 253 14.16 1.79 5.74
N LEU A 254 14.43 0.57 6.26
CA LEU A 254 15.36 -0.38 5.65
C LEU A 254 14.95 -0.78 4.22
N GLN A 255 13.66 -1.04 4.01
CA GLN A 255 13.10 -1.41 2.71
C GLN A 255 13.15 -0.25 1.72
N SER A 256 12.99 0.99 2.21
CA SER A 256 12.95 2.18 1.35
C SER A 256 14.33 2.73 0.98
N LEU A 257 15.40 2.28 1.65
CA LEU A 257 16.77 2.66 1.32
C LEU A 257 17.20 2.04 -0.02
N ASN A 258 17.22 2.82 -1.08
CA ASN A 258 17.73 2.38 -2.37
C ASN A 258 19.22 2.73 -2.51
N PHE A 259 20.00 1.77 -2.98
CA PHE A 259 21.44 1.89 -3.23
C PHE A 259 21.74 1.42 -4.65
N GLU A 260 22.80 1.95 -5.26
CA GLU A 260 23.27 1.50 -6.58
C GLU A 260 23.89 0.09 -6.52
N GLN A 261 24.41 -0.29 -5.35
CA GLN A 261 24.95 -1.63 -5.08
C GLN A 261 23.84 -2.68 -4.99
N ARG A 262 24.15 -3.92 -5.39
CA ARG A 262 23.22 -5.05 -5.30
C ARG A 262 22.90 -5.34 -3.84
N THR A 263 21.63 -5.57 -3.50
CA THR A 263 21.19 -5.76 -2.10
C THR A 263 20.69 -7.17 -1.85
N LEU A 264 21.09 -7.76 -0.72
CA LEU A 264 20.52 -9.00 -0.20
C LEU A 264 19.66 -8.67 1.02
N LEU A 265 18.41 -9.12 1.03
CA LEU A 265 17.48 -8.90 2.15
C LEU A 265 17.31 -10.18 2.97
N ILE A 266 17.46 -10.06 4.28
CA ILE A 266 17.15 -11.09 5.27
C ILE A 266 16.13 -10.46 6.23
N ASP A 267 14.90 -10.98 6.26
CA ASP A 267 13.83 -10.34 7.05
C ASP A 267 14.01 -10.51 8.56
N ASP A 268 14.39 -11.71 9.03
CA ASP A 268 14.56 -12.02 10.46
C ASP A 268 15.71 -13.03 10.68
N CYS A 269 16.37 -12.92 11.83
CA CYS A 269 17.39 -13.86 12.29
C CYS A 269 16.81 -15.12 12.97
N SER A 270 15.49 -15.22 13.19
CA SER A 270 14.85 -16.40 13.77
C SER A 270 15.03 -17.67 12.93
N ASP A 271 14.91 -17.57 11.59
CA ASP A 271 15.27 -18.63 10.63
C ASP A 271 16.37 -18.16 9.66
N PHE A 272 17.53 -17.85 10.23
CA PHE A 272 18.67 -17.32 9.48
C PHE A 272 19.20 -18.31 8.43
N LYS A 273 19.09 -19.62 8.68
CA LYS A 273 19.57 -20.65 7.74
C LYS A 273 18.76 -20.63 6.45
N SER A 274 17.42 -20.61 6.53
CA SER A 274 16.57 -20.54 5.35
C SER A 274 16.74 -19.23 4.59
N SER A 275 16.91 -18.12 5.31
CA SER A 275 17.16 -16.80 4.71
C SER A 275 18.47 -16.77 3.91
N LEU A 276 19.54 -17.38 4.42
CA LEU A 276 20.80 -17.51 3.68
C LEU A 276 20.67 -18.40 2.43
N LYS A 277 19.91 -19.50 2.50
CA LYS A 277 19.63 -20.33 1.32
C LYS A 277 18.93 -19.52 0.24
N ALA A 278 17.91 -18.74 0.60
CA ALA A 278 17.19 -17.88 -0.31
C ALA A 278 18.12 -16.82 -0.94
N ALA A 279 19.01 -16.22 -0.14
CA ALA A 279 20.01 -15.28 -0.63
C ALA A 279 20.99 -15.92 -1.63
N ILE A 280 21.49 -17.13 -1.35
CA ILE A 280 22.38 -17.87 -2.25
C ILE A 280 21.64 -18.20 -3.56
N LEU A 281 20.41 -18.71 -3.49
CA LEU A 281 19.60 -19.00 -4.67
C LEU A 281 19.35 -17.75 -5.53
N HIS A 282 19.11 -16.60 -4.90
CA HIS A 282 18.96 -15.33 -5.59
C HIS A 282 20.25 -14.93 -6.33
N ILE A 283 21.41 -15.07 -5.69
CA ILE A 283 22.71 -14.80 -6.31
C ILE A 283 23.00 -15.80 -7.45
N CYS A 284 22.64 -17.07 -7.28
CA CYS A 284 22.83 -18.08 -8.33
C CYS A 284 22.01 -17.76 -9.60
N GLY A 285 20.82 -17.17 -9.46
CA GLY A 285 20.04 -16.70 -10.60
C GLY A 285 20.61 -15.43 -11.27
N ASP A 286 21.32 -14.59 -10.51
CA ASP A 286 22.01 -13.39 -11.01
C ASP A 286 23.39 -13.74 -11.63
N LYS A 287 24.04 -14.80 -11.13
CA LYS A 287 25.37 -15.27 -11.54
C LYS A 287 25.37 -16.74 -11.94
N GLU A 288 24.66 -17.07 -13.01
CA GLU A 288 24.52 -18.45 -13.50
C GLU A 288 25.87 -19.13 -13.77
N THR A 289 26.86 -18.39 -14.29
CA THR A 289 28.20 -18.94 -14.58
C THR A 289 28.97 -19.33 -13.32
N ALA A 290 28.99 -18.46 -12.29
CA ALA A 290 29.66 -18.75 -11.02
C ALA A 290 28.95 -19.89 -10.26
N ALA A 291 27.61 -19.91 -10.31
CA ALA A 291 26.81 -20.99 -9.74
C ALA A 291 27.09 -22.33 -10.42
N SER A 292 27.20 -22.36 -11.76
CA SER A 292 27.50 -23.58 -12.50
C SER A 292 28.88 -24.15 -12.16
N MET A 293 29.87 -23.30 -11.90
CA MET A 293 31.22 -23.71 -11.50
C MET A 293 31.23 -24.28 -10.07
N LEU A 294 30.54 -23.62 -9.13
CA LEU A 294 30.53 -24.02 -7.72
C LEU A 294 29.67 -25.25 -7.44
N PHE A 295 28.51 -25.37 -8.10
CA PHE A 295 27.58 -26.48 -7.86
C PHE A 295 27.68 -27.60 -8.90
N ALA A 296 28.51 -27.44 -9.94
CA ALA A 296 28.61 -28.36 -11.09
C ALA A 296 27.27 -28.63 -11.79
N THR A 297 26.26 -27.76 -11.59
CA THR A 297 24.92 -27.87 -12.15
C THR A 297 24.35 -26.48 -12.44
N SER A 298 23.59 -26.34 -13.53
CA SER A 298 22.88 -25.11 -13.90
C SER A 298 21.41 -25.10 -13.45
N ASP A 299 20.87 -26.23 -13.00
CA ASP A 299 19.50 -26.34 -12.53
C ASP A 299 19.35 -25.85 -11.08
N LEU A 300 18.59 -24.77 -10.89
CA LEU A 300 18.32 -24.17 -9.58
C LEU A 300 17.67 -25.15 -8.58
N LYS A 301 16.86 -26.11 -9.04
CA LYS A 301 16.24 -27.12 -8.16
C LYS A 301 17.27 -28.09 -7.58
N SER A 302 18.26 -28.46 -8.39
CA SER A 302 19.39 -29.28 -7.95
C SER A 302 20.25 -28.55 -6.90
N VAL A 303 20.46 -27.24 -7.09
CA VAL A 303 21.20 -26.38 -6.15
C VAL A 303 20.45 -26.25 -4.83
N GLU A 304 19.14 -26.01 -4.87
CA GLU A 304 18.28 -25.95 -3.68
C GLU A 304 18.35 -27.24 -2.85
N THR A 305 18.32 -28.39 -3.54
CA THR A 305 18.45 -29.71 -2.91
C THR A 305 19.79 -29.88 -2.20
N LYS A 306 20.90 -29.43 -2.80
CA LYS A 306 22.24 -29.46 -2.17
C LYS A 306 22.32 -28.52 -0.96
N LEU A 307 21.75 -27.31 -1.08
CA LEU A 307 21.72 -26.33 0.01
C LEU A 307 20.87 -26.81 1.19
N SER A 308 19.86 -27.65 0.95
CA SER A 308 18.94 -28.14 1.99
C SER A 308 19.65 -28.81 3.18
N THR A 309 20.65 -29.65 2.88
CA THR A 309 21.42 -30.47 3.84
C THR A 309 22.67 -29.78 4.38
N THR A 310 23.01 -28.61 3.85
CA THR A 310 24.27 -27.91 4.16
C THR A 310 24.24 -27.29 5.56
N SER A 311 25.39 -27.26 6.25
CA SER A 311 25.54 -26.61 7.56
C SER A 311 25.54 -25.08 7.43
N LEU A 312 25.28 -24.36 8.53
CA LEU A 312 25.27 -22.89 8.50
C LEU A 312 26.64 -22.29 8.11
N ALA A 313 27.73 -22.87 8.62
CA ALA A 313 29.09 -22.41 8.30
C ALA A 313 29.43 -22.62 6.82
N ASN A 314 29.04 -23.76 6.24
CA ASN A 314 29.27 -24.03 4.83
C ASN A 314 28.43 -23.13 3.91
N LEU A 315 27.20 -22.77 4.32
CA LEU A 315 26.38 -21.79 3.60
C LEU A 315 27.06 -20.41 3.56
N VAL A 316 27.66 -19.99 4.67
CA VAL A 316 28.41 -18.72 4.76
C VAL A 316 29.63 -18.75 3.83
N GLN A 317 30.39 -19.84 3.83
CA GLN A 317 31.53 -19.97 2.94
C GLN A 317 31.11 -19.98 1.47
N THR A 318 30.06 -20.73 1.13
CA THR A 318 29.48 -20.75 -0.23
C THR A 318 29.06 -19.35 -0.68
N LEU A 319 28.46 -18.57 0.23
CA LEU A 319 28.06 -17.19 -0.05
C LEU A 319 29.28 -16.29 -0.32
N LYS A 320 30.37 -16.45 0.44
CA LYS A 320 31.64 -15.73 0.21
C LYS A 320 32.30 -16.13 -1.11
N ASP A 321 32.26 -17.41 -1.48
CA ASP A 321 32.86 -17.90 -2.72
C ASP A 321 32.10 -17.39 -3.97
N LEU A 322 30.77 -17.18 -3.86
CA LEU A 322 29.92 -16.66 -4.94
C LEU A 322 30.04 -15.13 -5.17
N THR A 323 30.56 -14.40 -4.19
CA THR A 323 30.50 -12.93 -4.16
C THR A 323 31.89 -12.31 -3.98
N GLN A 324 32.13 -11.18 -4.64
CA GLN A 324 33.34 -10.40 -4.39
C GLN A 324 33.18 -9.57 -3.10
N GLN A 325 34.30 -9.18 -2.50
CA GLN A 325 34.30 -8.37 -1.28
C GLN A 325 33.58 -7.04 -1.51
N ARG A 326 32.60 -6.71 -0.66
CA ARG A 326 31.75 -5.51 -0.72
C ARG A 326 30.94 -5.34 -2.01
N GLU A 327 30.74 -6.41 -2.77
CA GLU A 327 29.90 -6.36 -3.98
C GLU A 327 28.41 -6.21 -3.64
N TYR A 328 27.97 -6.88 -2.57
CA TYR A 328 26.58 -6.86 -2.11
C TYR A 328 26.44 -6.15 -0.76
N LEU A 329 25.33 -5.42 -0.61
CA LEU A 329 24.88 -4.84 0.64
C LEU A 329 23.91 -5.79 1.32
N LEU A 330 24.22 -6.22 2.55
CA LEU A 330 23.37 -7.11 3.32
C LEU A 330 22.43 -6.30 4.23
N LYS A 331 21.12 -6.41 3.99
CA LYS A 331 20.06 -5.78 4.78
C LYS A 331 19.40 -6.82 5.68
N ILE A 332 19.46 -6.61 6.98
CA ILE A 332 18.86 -7.50 8.00
C ILE A 332 17.72 -6.78 8.71
N GLY A 333 16.50 -7.27 8.54
CA GLY A 333 15.27 -6.65 9.01
C GLY A 333 15.16 -6.61 10.52
N ASN A 334 15.43 -7.71 11.21
CA ASN A 334 15.34 -7.79 12.67
C ASN A 334 16.41 -8.71 13.26
N ILE A 335 17.18 -8.21 14.24
CA ILE A 335 18.19 -8.99 14.98
C ILE A 335 17.78 -9.33 16.42
N ASP A 336 16.56 -9.01 16.85
CA ASP A 336 16.16 -9.22 18.26
C ASP A 336 16.18 -10.70 18.68
N GLY A 337 16.01 -11.63 17.74
CA GLY A 337 16.07 -13.08 17.94
C GLY A 337 17.48 -13.68 17.82
N ILE A 338 18.54 -12.86 17.81
CA ILE A 338 19.90 -13.33 17.54
C ILE A 338 20.41 -14.29 18.63
N THR A 339 20.99 -15.41 18.20
CA THR A 339 21.68 -16.37 19.06
C THR A 339 23.20 -16.18 18.98
N PRO A 340 24.01 -16.59 19.97
CA PRO A 340 25.47 -16.46 19.92
C PRO A 340 26.10 -17.13 18.68
N ARG A 341 25.47 -18.19 18.16
CA ARG A 341 25.90 -18.85 16.92
C ARG A 341 25.73 -17.94 15.70
N ILE A 342 24.63 -17.19 15.63
CA ILE A 342 24.38 -16.24 14.54
C ILE A 342 25.30 -15.02 14.68
N VAL A 343 25.58 -14.55 15.90
CA VAL A 343 26.55 -13.47 16.13
C VAL A 343 27.90 -13.81 15.50
N LYS A 344 28.45 -15.01 15.76
CA LYS A 344 29.72 -15.46 15.15
C LYS A 344 29.68 -15.47 13.62
N VAL A 345 28.55 -15.85 13.03
CA VAL A 345 28.38 -15.84 11.58
C VAL A 345 28.33 -14.42 11.04
N LEU A 346 27.60 -13.51 11.70
CA LEU A 346 27.56 -12.11 11.28
C LEU A 346 28.92 -11.42 11.46
N GLU A 347 29.70 -11.82 12.46
CA GLU A 347 31.10 -11.39 12.63
C GLU A 347 31.99 -11.83 11.46
N GLU A 348 31.75 -13.01 10.89
CA GLU A 348 32.47 -13.45 9.70
C GLU A 348 31.99 -12.70 8.44
N LEU A 349 30.69 -12.50 8.30
CA LEU A 349 30.09 -11.82 7.14
C LEU A 349 30.45 -10.32 7.09
N LYS A 350 30.67 -9.65 8.22
CA LYS A 350 31.00 -8.21 8.25
C LYS A 350 32.31 -7.87 7.54
N GLU A 351 33.25 -8.81 7.46
CA GLU A 351 34.54 -8.62 6.78
C GLU A 351 34.37 -8.64 5.24
N HIS A 352 33.29 -9.28 4.76
CA HIS A 352 33.02 -9.47 3.34
C HIS A 352 31.90 -8.56 2.81
N PHE A 353 30.89 -8.25 3.63
CA PHE A 353 29.72 -7.46 3.25
C PHE A 353 29.63 -6.15 4.04
N THR A 354 29.14 -5.10 3.40
CA THR A 354 28.60 -3.97 4.16
C THR A 354 27.23 -4.40 4.68
N ILE A 355 26.96 -4.18 5.97
CA ILE A 355 25.74 -4.69 6.61
C ILE A 355 24.93 -3.52 7.18
N ILE A 356 23.63 -3.50 6.86
CA ILE A 356 22.64 -2.64 7.51
C ILE A 356 21.68 -3.56 8.25
N MET A 357 21.49 -3.33 9.54
CA MET A 357 20.58 -4.15 10.36
C MET A 357 19.67 -3.29 11.21
N THR A 358 18.52 -3.83 11.61
CA THR A 358 17.63 -3.17 12.57
C THR A 358 17.38 -3.99 13.82
N ALA A 359 17.27 -3.30 14.96
CA ALA A 359 17.01 -3.88 16.27
C ALA A 359 16.04 -3.00 17.07
N ARG A 360 15.26 -3.61 17.98
CA ARG A 360 14.57 -2.83 19.03
C ARG A 360 15.59 -2.25 20.01
N SER A 361 16.48 -3.10 20.49
CA SER A 361 17.55 -2.79 21.42
C SER A 361 18.71 -3.75 21.19
N VAL A 362 19.94 -3.31 21.45
CA VAL A 362 21.09 -4.21 21.45
C VAL A 362 21.08 -5.01 22.75
N LYS A 363 20.85 -6.32 22.65
CA LYS A 363 20.99 -7.23 23.81
C LYS A 363 22.46 -7.36 24.21
N MET A 364 22.74 -7.68 25.47
CA MET A 364 24.12 -7.80 25.97
C MET A 364 24.95 -8.82 25.19
N GLU A 365 24.34 -9.92 24.74
CA GLU A 365 25.01 -10.99 24.00
C GLU A 365 25.51 -10.55 22.61
N ALA A 366 24.92 -9.48 22.06
CA ALA A 366 25.31 -8.90 20.78
C ALA A 366 26.06 -7.57 20.94
N ALA A 367 26.40 -7.17 22.17
CA ALA A 367 27.00 -5.86 22.44
C ALA A 367 28.38 -5.73 21.76
N SER A 368 29.27 -6.72 21.93
CA SER A 368 30.62 -6.75 21.31
C SER A 368 30.56 -6.62 19.78
N PHE A 369 29.61 -7.33 19.17
CA PHE A 369 29.39 -7.29 17.73
C PHE A 369 28.89 -5.91 17.29
N ALA A 370 27.92 -5.34 18.01
CA ALA A 370 27.32 -4.05 17.73
C ALA A 370 28.30 -2.87 17.80
N TRP A 371 29.40 -2.97 18.56
CA TRP A 371 30.46 -1.94 18.60
C TRP A 371 31.09 -1.66 17.23
N ASN A 372 31.04 -2.62 16.31
CA ASN A 372 31.59 -2.46 14.96
C ASN A 372 30.65 -1.67 14.02
N PHE A 373 29.46 -1.31 14.48
CA PHE A 373 28.43 -0.68 13.67
C PHE A 373 28.22 0.77 14.09
N THR A 374 28.10 1.65 13.10
CA THR A 374 27.65 3.01 13.39
C THR A 374 26.17 2.98 13.76
N ARG A 375 25.84 3.41 14.97
CA ARG A 375 24.46 3.38 15.47
C ARG A 375 23.68 4.59 14.97
N VAL A 376 22.52 4.34 14.38
CA VAL A 376 21.52 5.36 14.03
C VAL A 376 20.25 5.06 14.83
N GLU A 377 19.88 5.96 15.72
CA GLU A 377 18.69 5.81 16.55
C GLU A 377 17.48 6.50 15.91
N LEU A 378 16.41 5.74 15.69
CA LEU A 378 15.12 6.24 15.23
C LEU A 378 14.21 6.54 16.41
N LYS A 379 13.96 7.84 16.60
CA LYS A 379 12.96 8.37 17.52
C LYS A 379 11.58 8.38 16.86
N PRO A 380 10.47 8.48 17.61
CA PRO A 380 9.15 8.79 17.04
C PRO A 380 9.19 10.02 16.12
N LEU A 381 8.23 10.11 15.20
CA LEU A 381 8.14 11.24 14.27
C LEU A 381 7.85 12.54 15.04
N GLY A 382 8.46 13.63 14.58
CA GLY A 382 8.12 14.96 15.08
C GLY A 382 6.70 15.35 14.69
N ARG A 383 6.07 16.22 15.49
CA ARG A 383 4.69 16.67 15.29
C ARG A 383 4.36 17.06 13.83
N PRO A 384 5.16 17.86 13.12
CA PRO A 384 4.84 18.24 11.74
C PRO A 384 4.74 17.04 10.79
N ASP A 385 5.63 16.06 10.92
CA ASP A 385 5.66 14.90 10.03
C ASP A 385 4.65 13.84 10.43
N SER A 386 4.34 13.72 11.73
CA SER A 386 3.19 12.94 12.20
C SER A 386 1.88 13.49 11.67
N LEU A 387 1.66 14.81 11.72
CA LEU A 387 0.44 15.43 11.18
C LEU A 387 0.35 15.25 9.67
N LYS A 388 1.44 15.38 8.92
CA LYS A 388 1.46 15.05 7.48
C LYS A 388 1.08 13.58 7.22
N MET A 389 1.59 12.66 8.03
CA MET A 389 1.26 11.24 7.93
C MET A 389 -0.22 10.99 8.23
N ILE A 390 -0.76 11.58 9.30
CA ILE A 390 -2.18 11.45 9.67
C ILE A 390 -3.06 12.06 8.57
N TYR A 391 -2.78 13.28 8.13
CA TYR A 391 -3.50 13.93 7.03
C TYR A 391 -3.51 13.06 5.77
N ARG A 392 -2.39 12.40 5.46
CA ARG A 392 -2.33 11.47 4.33
C ARG A 392 -3.24 10.25 4.52
N LEU A 393 -3.36 9.76 5.76
CA LEU A 393 -4.12 8.58 6.12
C LEU A 393 -5.60 8.82 6.36
N ILE A 394 -6.06 10.05 6.64
CA ILE A 394 -7.48 10.33 6.93
C ILE A 394 -8.01 11.60 6.24
N GLY A 395 -7.21 12.33 5.48
CA GLY A 395 -7.61 13.59 4.85
C GLY A 395 -8.73 13.45 3.80
N ASP A 396 -8.97 12.24 3.30
CA ASP A 396 -10.09 11.90 2.43
C ASP A 396 -11.42 11.71 3.17
N LEU A 397 -11.42 11.73 4.51
CA LEU A 397 -12.60 11.53 5.34
C LEU A 397 -13.39 12.84 5.49
N PRO A 398 -14.73 12.81 5.41
CA PRO A 398 -15.57 14.01 5.54
C PRO A 398 -15.73 14.40 7.02
N VAL A 399 -14.66 14.93 7.61
CA VAL A 399 -14.60 15.35 9.02
C VAL A 399 -14.81 16.87 9.11
N ARG A 400 -15.69 17.32 10.02
CA ARG A 400 -15.95 18.77 10.20
C ARG A 400 -14.74 19.54 10.74
N ASP A 401 -14.00 18.92 11.66
CA ASP A 401 -12.80 19.51 12.29
C ASP A 401 -11.63 18.53 12.17
N LEU A 402 -11.01 18.53 11.00
CA LEU A 402 -9.91 17.63 10.68
C LEU A 402 -8.68 17.91 11.55
N ASP A 403 -8.42 19.18 11.86
CA ASP A 403 -7.24 19.60 12.62
C ASP A 403 -7.32 19.15 14.09
N ALA A 404 -8.50 19.24 14.72
CA ALA A 404 -8.72 18.72 16.06
C ALA A 404 -8.56 17.19 16.13
N VAL A 405 -9.14 16.47 15.17
CA VAL A 405 -8.99 15.01 15.07
C VAL A 405 -7.52 14.63 14.86
N MET A 406 -6.83 15.29 13.95
CA MET A 406 -5.40 15.05 13.71
C MET A 406 -4.56 15.30 14.97
N THR A 407 -4.86 16.35 15.73
CA THR A 407 -4.15 16.68 16.97
C THR A 407 -4.39 15.60 18.03
N LYS A 408 -5.64 15.16 18.23
CA LYS A 408 -5.97 14.08 19.17
C LYS A 408 -5.27 12.77 18.80
N LEU A 409 -5.32 12.38 17.53
CA LEU A 409 -4.64 11.16 17.05
C LEU A 409 -3.12 11.23 17.26
N TYR A 410 -2.52 12.41 17.06
CA TYR A 410 -1.11 12.63 17.33
C TYR A 410 -0.79 12.50 18.82
N GLU A 411 -1.56 13.14 19.70
CA GLU A 411 -1.36 13.09 21.16
C GLU A 411 -1.45 11.66 21.70
N THR A 412 -2.38 10.85 21.18
CA THR A 412 -2.51 9.44 21.58
C THR A 412 -1.37 8.58 21.03
N ALA A 413 -0.91 8.85 19.81
CA ALA A 413 0.14 8.06 19.18
C ALA A 413 1.56 8.44 19.62
N ASP A 414 1.75 9.64 20.15
CA ASP A 414 3.04 10.25 20.50
C ASP A 414 4.07 10.11 19.35
N GLY A 415 3.62 10.44 18.14
CA GLY A 415 4.44 10.37 16.93
C GLY A 415 4.87 8.96 16.47
N ASN A 416 4.36 7.89 17.08
CA ASN A 416 4.67 6.52 16.67
C ASN A 416 3.91 6.16 15.36
N PRO A 417 4.60 5.93 14.23
CA PRO A 417 3.96 5.66 12.94
C PRO A 417 3.01 4.45 12.93
N ARG A 418 3.36 3.37 13.64
CA ARG A 418 2.50 2.18 13.72
C ARG A 418 1.22 2.48 14.48
N LYS A 419 1.31 3.18 15.61
CA LYS A 419 0.13 3.61 16.40
C LYS A 419 -0.74 4.56 15.57
N ILE A 420 -0.14 5.55 14.90
CA ILE A 420 -0.84 6.47 13.99
C ILE A 420 -1.64 5.69 12.95
N ARG A 421 -1.00 4.74 12.25
CA ARG A 421 -1.68 3.94 11.21
C ARG A 421 -2.83 3.14 11.80
N GLU A 422 -2.61 2.47 12.93
CA GLU A 422 -3.64 1.66 13.57
C GLU A 422 -4.84 2.50 14.04
N LEU A 423 -4.59 3.67 14.65
CA LEU A 423 -5.65 4.59 15.06
C LEU A 423 -6.44 5.14 13.86
N CYS A 424 -5.74 5.53 12.79
CA CYS A 424 -6.38 5.99 11.55
C CYS A 424 -7.23 4.88 10.90
N ASP A 425 -6.71 3.66 10.83
CA ASP A 425 -7.42 2.50 10.26
C ASP A 425 -8.67 2.14 11.08
N ARG A 426 -8.61 2.29 12.41
CA ARG A 426 -9.77 2.12 13.30
C ARG A 426 -10.80 3.23 13.07
N LEU A 427 -10.37 4.49 13.07
CA LEU A 427 -11.26 5.63 12.82
C LEU A 427 -11.99 5.50 11.46
N ARG A 428 -11.32 4.97 10.43
CA ARG A 428 -11.94 4.69 9.12
C ARG A 428 -13.08 3.66 9.17
N ARG A 429 -13.11 2.78 10.19
CA ARG A 429 -14.15 1.76 10.36
C ARG A 429 -15.36 2.30 11.12
N GLU A 430 -15.25 3.48 11.73
CA GLU A 430 -16.35 4.09 12.46
C GLU A 430 -17.47 4.52 11.51
N PRO A 431 -18.75 4.30 11.90
CA PRO A 431 -19.90 4.64 11.07
C PRO A 431 -20.06 6.15 10.89
N PHE A 432 -19.62 6.94 11.89
CA PHE A 432 -19.64 8.39 11.89
C PHE A 432 -18.27 8.90 12.31
N ILE A 433 -17.64 9.72 11.46
CA ILE A 433 -16.28 10.21 11.69
C ILE A 433 -16.39 11.65 12.20
N ASN A 434 -16.44 11.80 13.52
CA ASN A 434 -16.44 13.06 14.25
C ASN A 434 -15.37 13.04 15.37
N MET A 435 -15.26 14.14 16.11
CA MET A 435 -14.32 14.26 17.23
C MET A 435 -14.60 13.25 18.35
N ASP A 436 -15.87 12.93 18.60
CA ASP A 436 -16.27 11.95 19.62
C ASP A 436 -15.76 10.56 19.24
N ALA A 437 -15.97 10.13 17.98
CA ALA A 437 -15.45 8.86 17.47
C ALA A 437 -13.91 8.80 17.52
N ALA A 438 -13.22 9.90 17.21
CA ALA A 438 -11.76 9.97 17.34
C ALA A 438 -11.32 9.82 18.80
N THR A 439 -12.08 10.38 19.74
CA THR A 439 -11.84 10.27 21.18
C THR A 439 -12.11 8.87 21.68
N GLU A 440 -13.24 8.26 21.31
CA GLU A 440 -13.57 6.86 21.65
C GLU A 440 -12.53 5.87 21.12
N VAL A 441 -12.09 6.03 19.86
CA VAL A 441 -11.04 5.19 19.27
C VAL A 441 -9.72 5.35 20.02
N ALA A 442 -9.36 6.58 20.38
CA ALA A 442 -8.16 6.88 21.14
C ALA A 442 -8.21 6.29 22.56
N ASP A 443 -9.32 6.47 23.27
CA ASP A 443 -9.49 6.00 24.63
C ASP A 443 -9.59 4.47 24.68
N ALA A 444 -10.26 3.83 23.71
CA ALA A 444 -10.27 2.38 23.56
C ALA A 444 -8.88 1.81 23.22
N TYR A 445 -8.04 2.59 22.51
CA TYR A 445 -6.65 2.22 22.24
C TYR A 445 -5.82 2.23 23.53
N LEU A 446 -5.98 3.27 24.35
CA LEU A 446 -5.30 3.41 25.64
C LEU A 446 -5.80 2.37 26.65
N GLY A 447 -7.11 2.13 26.73
CA GLY A 447 -7.72 1.13 27.63
C GLY A 447 -7.20 -0.29 27.39
N ARG A 448 -6.98 -0.68 26.13
CA ARG A 448 -6.31 -1.96 25.82
C ARG A 448 -4.84 -2.04 26.24
N GLN A 449 -4.14 -0.90 26.38
CA GLN A 449 -2.78 -0.93 26.92
C GLN A 449 -2.76 -1.12 28.45
N VAL A 450 -3.87 -0.81 29.13
CA VAL A 450 -4.01 -0.97 30.58
C VAL A 450 -4.49 -2.38 30.96
N GLU A 451 -5.14 -3.11 30.03
CA GLU A 451 -5.61 -4.50 30.23
C GLU A 451 -4.56 -5.59 29.97
N GLU A 452 -3.26 -5.28 29.91
CA GLU A 452 -2.23 -6.30 30.15
C GLU A 452 -2.13 -6.55 31.66
N PHE A 453 -3.13 -7.24 32.23
CA PHE A 453 -2.99 -7.79 33.57
C PHE A 453 -1.82 -8.76 33.57
N ASP A 454 -0.84 -8.50 34.42
CA ASP A 454 0.29 -9.39 34.65
C ASP A 454 -0.21 -10.66 35.38
N PHE A 455 -0.71 -11.62 34.60
CA PHE A 455 -1.17 -12.91 35.11
C PHE A 455 -0.04 -13.72 35.74
N SER A 456 1.23 -13.30 35.62
CA SER A 456 2.35 -14.00 36.24
C SER A 456 2.23 -14.08 37.75
N VAL A 457 1.70 -13.02 38.41
CA VAL A 457 1.46 -13.01 39.86
C VAL A 457 0.36 -14.01 40.25
N ILE A 458 -0.73 -14.04 39.48
CA ILE A 458 -1.85 -14.97 39.71
C ILE A 458 -1.40 -16.42 39.46
N LEU A 459 -0.64 -16.66 38.40
CA LEU A 459 -0.09 -17.97 38.06
C LEU A 459 0.91 -18.46 39.11
N LEU A 460 1.75 -17.55 39.65
CA LEU A 460 2.68 -17.85 40.73
C LEU A 460 1.93 -18.26 42.01
N VAL A 461 0.87 -17.54 42.38
CA VAL A 461 0.04 -17.86 43.55
C VAL A 461 -0.62 -19.23 43.38
N ILE A 462 -1.14 -19.55 42.19
CA ILE A 462 -1.74 -20.86 41.89
C ILE A 462 -0.68 -21.98 41.97
N LEU A 463 0.51 -21.76 41.42
CA LEU A 463 1.62 -22.71 41.46
C LEU A 463 2.11 -22.98 42.91
N VAL A 464 2.20 -21.94 43.73
CA VAL A 464 2.55 -22.08 45.15
C VAL A 464 1.46 -22.87 45.90
N ALA A 465 0.18 -22.55 45.66
CA ALA A 465 -0.93 -23.27 46.29
C ALA A 465 -0.95 -24.76 45.91
N LEU A 466 -0.73 -25.10 44.65
CA LEU A 466 -0.62 -26.48 44.18
C LEU A 466 0.58 -27.22 44.78
N CYS A 467 1.73 -26.55 44.91
CA CYS A 467 2.89 -27.13 45.59
C CYS A 467 2.63 -27.39 47.07
N CYS A 468 2.01 -26.44 47.78
CA CYS A 468 1.61 -26.61 49.17
C CYS A 468 0.61 -27.76 49.34
N TYR A 469 -0.37 -27.87 48.44
CA TYR A 469 -1.33 -28.97 48.44
C TYR A 469 -0.65 -30.33 48.21
N GLY A 470 0.27 -30.42 47.24
CA GLY A 470 1.03 -31.65 46.97
C GLY A 470 1.91 -32.08 48.16
N ILE A 471 2.53 -31.13 48.86
CA ILE A 471 3.32 -31.40 50.07
C ILE A 471 2.43 -31.88 51.22
N MET A 472 1.26 -31.26 51.41
CA MET A 472 0.28 -31.69 52.41
C MET A 472 -0.28 -33.09 52.11
N ALA A 473 -0.59 -33.39 50.85
CA ALA A 473 -1.04 -34.71 50.43
C ALA A 473 0.02 -35.78 50.70
N LYS A 474 1.30 -35.54 50.37
CA LYS A 474 2.41 -36.46 50.70
C LYS A 474 2.57 -36.68 52.21
N ARG A 475 2.40 -35.64 53.04
CA ARG A 475 2.44 -35.78 54.51
C ARG A 475 1.26 -36.59 55.05
N ARG A 476 0.08 -36.45 54.46
CA ARG A 476 -1.12 -37.21 54.85
C ARG A 476 -1.00 -38.68 54.50
N VAL A 477 -0.49 -39.00 53.30
CA VAL A 477 -0.20 -40.39 52.88
C VAL A 477 0.86 -41.03 53.77
N ARG A 478 1.95 -40.34 54.12
CA ARG A 478 2.96 -40.86 55.06
C ARG A 478 2.40 -41.14 56.46
N ARG A 479 1.51 -40.28 56.98
CA ARG A 479 0.84 -40.52 58.27
C ARG A 479 -0.08 -41.74 58.22
N ILE A 480 -0.81 -41.93 57.12
CA ILE A 480 -1.69 -43.09 56.93
C ILE A 480 -0.85 -44.38 56.81
N CYS A 481 0.25 -44.36 56.06
CA CYS A 481 1.16 -45.51 55.99
C CYS A 481 1.77 -45.86 57.36
N SER A 482 2.19 -44.87 58.15
CA SER A 482 2.74 -45.12 59.50
C SER A 482 1.71 -45.63 60.53
N LEU A 483 0.42 -45.44 60.26
CA LEU A 483 -0.67 -45.94 61.09
C LEU A 483 -1.15 -47.34 60.66
N LEU A 484 -0.79 -47.78 59.44
CA LEU A 484 -1.06 -49.14 58.94
C LEU A 484 0.10 -50.12 59.24
N GLU A 485 1.29 -49.61 59.55
CA GLU A 485 2.46 -50.41 59.98
C GLU A 485 2.50 -50.67 61.51
N ARG A 486 1.63 -50.02 62.29
CA ARG A 486 1.38 -50.33 63.71
C ARG A 486 0.12 -51.16 63.83
#